data_AF-A0A7Y0YS13-F1
#
_entry.id   AF-A0A7Y0YS13-F1
#
_cell.length_a   1.000
_cell.length_b   1.000
_cell.length_c   1.000
_cell.angle_alpha   90.00
_cell.angle_beta   90.00
_cell.angle_gamma   90.00
#
_symmetry.space_group_name_H-M   'P 1'
#
loop_
_entity.id
_entity.type
_entity.pdbx_description
1 polymer ?
#
loop_
_entity_poly.entity_id
_entity_poly.type
_entity_poly.pdbx_seq_one_letter_code
_entity_poly.pdbx_strand_id
1 'polypeptide(L)' 'MHLRYEGDHDELYFRDYLQEYPAVAKDYEKLKRPCGKNTNTTVMPIQRRKRIFIKNYTDEAKKLYGRRYERENR' A
#
# COMPACT_ATOMS: atom_id res chain seq x y z
N MET A 1 -12.39 -5.94 -9.28
CA MET A 1 -12.97 -6.73 -8.18
C MET A 1 -11.81 -7.17 -7.29
N HIS A 2 -11.66 -6.60 -6.09
CA HIS A 2 -10.62 -7.03 -5.14
C HIS A 2 -11.24 -8.15 -4.30
N LEU A 3 -10.92 -9.41 -4.61
CA LEU A 3 -11.24 -10.53 -3.71
C LEU A 3 -10.39 -10.31 -2.45
N ARG A 4 -11.02 -10.02 -1.31
CA ARG A 4 -10.33 -9.83 -0.03
C ARG A 4 -10.43 -11.10 0.80
N TYR A 5 -9.30 -11.56 1.33
CA TYR A 5 -9.27 -12.51 2.44
C TYR A 5 -9.56 -11.75 3.73
N GLU A 6 -10.40 -12.31 4.61
CA GLU A 6 -10.65 -11.76 5.93
C GLU A 6 -9.35 -11.74 6.74
N GLY A 7 -8.97 -10.58 7.28
CA GLY A 7 -7.74 -10.40 8.06
C GLY A 7 -6.66 -9.54 7.40
N ASP A 8 -6.79 -9.17 6.13
CA ASP A 8 -5.86 -8.23 5.50
C ASP A 8 -6.33 -6.77 5.70
N HIS A 9 -5.96 -6.20 6.85
CA HIS A 9 -6.29 -4.81 7.23
C HIS A 9 -5.22 -3.82 6.77
N ASP A 10 -4.15 -4.28 6.11
CA ASP A 10 -3.03 -3.47 5.67
C ASP A 10 -3.49 -2.34 4.73
N GLU A 11 -4.47 -2.60 3.86
CA GLU A 11 -5.04 -1.58 2.99
C GLU A 11 -5.74 -0.44 3.75
N LEU A 12 -6.30 -0.70 4.94
CA LEU A 12 -6.96 0.31 5.77
C LEU A 12 -5.93 1.22 6.44
N TYR A 13 -4.88 0.63 7.02
CA TYR A 13 -3.75 1.37 7.58
C TYR A 13 -3.09 2.24 6.50
N PHE A 14 -2.85 1.69 5.32
CA PHE A 14 -2.26 2.42 4.21
C PHE A 14 -3.16 3.56 3.73
N ARG A 15 -4.48 3.33 3.59
CA ARG A 15 -5.43 4.36 3.17
C ARG A 15 -5.43 5.56 4.09
N ASP A 16 -5.55 5.32 5.40
CA ASP A 16 -5.63 6.40 6.37
C ASP A 16 -4.30 7.18 6.44
N TYR A 17 -3.17 6.46 6.36
CA TYR A 17 -1.85 7.07 6.27
C TYR A 17 -1.71 7.97 5.03
N LEU A 18 -2.22 7.55 3.86
CA LEU A 18 -2.21 8.39 2.67
C LEU A 18 -3.11 9.64 2.79
N GLN A 19 -4.17 9.59 3.59
CA GLN A 19 -5.02 10.76 3.85
C GLN A 19 -4.31 11.78 4.75
N GLU A 20 -3.54 11.34 5.73
CA GLU A 20 -2.77 12.22 6.62
C GLU A 20 -1.49 12.76 5.95
N TYR A 21 -0.88 11.98 5.04
CA TYR A 21 0.36 12.33 4.37
C TYR A 21 0.17 12.52 2.84
N PRO A 22 -0.36 13.68 2.39
CA PRO A 22 -0.58 13.95 0.96
C PRO A 22 0.71 13.96 0.13
N ALA A 23 1.87 14.19 0.76
CA ALA A 23 3.17 14.07 0.10
C ALA A 23 3.45 12.62 -0.34
N VAL A 24 3.17 11.64 0.54
CA VAL A 24 3.33 10.20 0.24
C VAL A 24 2.31 9.75 -0.81
N ALA A 25 1.09 10.29 -0.77
CA ALA A 25 0.07 10.02 -1.79
C ALA A 25 0.54 10.44 -3.20
N LYS A 26 1.18 11.60 -3.33
CA LYS A 26 1.78 12.04 -4.61
C LYS A 26 2.85 11.09 -5.11
N ASP A 27 3.71 10.56 -4.23
CA ASP A 27 4.76 9.61 -4.63
C ASP A 27 4.17 8.24 -4.99
N TYR A 28 3.14 7.80 -4.29
CA TYR A 28 2.39 6.60 -4.67
C TYR A 28 1.68 6.76 -6.02
N GLU A 29 1.13 7.93 -6.32
CA GLU A 29 0.52 8.24 -7.61
C GLU A 29 1.55 8.16 -8.75
N LYS A 30 2.75 8.71 -8.55
CA LYS A 30 3.88 8.56 -9.49
C LYS A 30 4.28 7.10 -9.69
N LEU A 31 4.28 6.30 -8.61
CA LEU A 31 4.55 4.86 -8.67
C LEU A 31 3.47 4.09 -9.46
N LYS A 32 2.22 4.59 -9.45
CA LYS A 32 1.09 3.99 -10.16
C LYS A 32 1.07 4.33 -11.64
N ARG A 33 1.70 5.45 -12.04
CA ARG A 33 1.81 5.87 -13.43
C ARG A 33 2.72 4.88 -14.19
N PRO A 34 2.17 4.00 -15.04
CA PRO A 34 3.02 3.15 -15.86
C PRO A 34 3.82 4.08 -16.77
N CYS A 35 5.15 3.93 -16.78
CA CYS A 35 5.99 4.64 -17.72
C CYS A 35 5.66 4.13 -19.12
N GLY A 36 4.73 4.81 -19.79
CA GLY A 36 4.26 4.47 -21.12
C GLY A 36 5.35 4.77 -22.13
N LYS A 37 6.25 3.81 -22.33
CA LYS A 37 7.09 3.61 -23.51
C LYS A 37 7.81 2.27 -23.34
N ASN A 38 7.13 1.23 -23.82
CA ASN A 38 7.67 -0.10 -24.12
C ASN A 38 8.05 -0.92 -22.88
N THR A 39 7.52 -2.14 -22.75
CA THR A 39 8.31 -3.32 -22.33
C THR A 39 7.39 -4.51 -22.01
N ASN A 40 7.38 -5.47 -22.93
CA ASN A 40 6.81 -6.81 -22.78
C ASN A 40 7.49 -7.68 -21.68
N THR A 41 8.15 -7.10 -20.67
CA THR A 41 8.97 -7.90 -19.71
C THR A 41 9.16 -7.27 -18.31
N THR A 42 8.71 -6.03 -18.04
CA THR A 42 9.07 -5.30 -16.80
C THR A 42 7.98 -5.31 -15.73
N VAL A 43 7.15 -6.36 -15.67
CA VAL A 43 6.07 -6.46 -14.67
C VAL A 43 6.63 -6.80 -13.27
N MET A 44 7.66 -7.67 -13.21
CA MET A 44 8.29 -8.12 -11.95
C MET A 44 8.85 -6.97 -11.08
N PRO A 45 9.63 -6.01 -11.61
CA PRO A 45 10.23 -4.93 -10.80
C PRO A 45 9.17 -3.97 -10.25
N ILE A 46 8.13 -3.66 -11.02
CA ILE A 46 7.06 -2.75 -10.62
C ILE A 46 6.19 -3.40 -9.54
N GLN A 47 5.87 -4.69 -9.68
CA GLN A 47 5.12 -5.45 -8.68
C GLN A 47 5.89 -5.53 -7.35
N ARG A 48 7.22 -5.78 -7.42
CA ARG A 48 8.08 -5.85 -6.24
C ARG A 48 8.23 -4.49 -5.56
N ARG A 49 8.44 -3.41 -6.33
CA ARG A 49 8.50 -2.04 -5.80
C ARG A 49 7.21 -1.62 -5.12
N LYS A 50 6.04 -1.90 -5.72
CA LYS A 50 4.74 -1.65 -5.09
C LYS A 50 4.57 -2.40 -3.78
N ARG A 51 4.95 -3.68 -3.74
CA ARG A 51 4.85 -4.49 -2.53
C ARG A 51 5.73 -3.96 -1.39
N ILE A 52 6.97 -3.56 -1.69
CA ILE A 52 7.88 -2.97 -0.69
C ILE A 52 7.34 -1.62 -0.20
N PHE A 53 6.85 -0.78 -1.11
CA PHE A 53 6.28 0.52 -0.77
C PHE A 53 5.10 0.35 0.20
N ILE A 54 4.10 -0.45 -0.19
CA ILE A 54 2.91 -0.68 0.65
C ILE A 54 3.35 -1.21 2.02
N LYS A 55 4.19 -2.24 2.07
CA LYS A 55 4.66 -2.85 3.32
C LYS A 55 5.34 -1.85 4.27
N ASN A 56 6.23 -1.01 3.75
CA ASN A 56 6.94 -0.03 4.59
C ASN A 56 5.97 0.96 5.22
N TYR A 57 5.02 1.49 4.45
CA TYR A 57 4.04 2.45 4.95
C TYR A 57 2.95 1.82 5.80
N THR A 58 2.58 0.56 5.56
CA THR A 58 1.69 -0.16 6.49
C THR A 58 2.36 -0.44 7.82
N ASP A 59 3.64 -0.78 7.86
CA ASP A 59 4.36 -0.95 9.12
C ASP A 59 4.48 0.38 9.89
N GLU A 60 4.71 1.51 9.20
CA GLU A 60 4.65 2.83 9.84
C GLU A 60 3.25 3.17 10.34
N ALA A 61 2.23 2.96 9.52
CA ALA A 61 0.85 3.20 9.88
C ALA A 61 0.41 2.31 11.07
N LYS A 62 0.84 1.06 11.13
CA LYS A 62 0.60 0.17 12.28
C LYS A 62 1.28 0.66 13.55
N LYS A 63 2.46 1.28 13.46
CA LYS A 63 3.11 1.92 14.61
C LYS A 63 2.35 3.17 15.07
N LEU A 64 1.84 3.97 14.12
CA LEU A 64 1.09 5.20 14.38
C LEU A 64 -0.31 4.92 14.97
N TYR A 65 -1.06 4.02 14.34
CA TYR A 65 -2.44 3.71 14.70
C TYR A 65 -2.57 2.48 15.62
N GLY A 66 -1.47 1.78 15.91
CA GLY A 66 -1.47 0.59 16.76
C GLY A 66 -2.40 -0.50 16.22
N ARG A 67 -3.17 -1.11 17.12
CA ARG A 67 -4.14 -2.17 16.83
C ARG A 67 -5.51 -1.68 16.36
N ARG A 68 -5.61 -0.45 15.85
CA ARG A 68 -6.89 0.18 15.45
C ARG A 68 -7.76 -0.71 14.56
N TYR A 69 -7.14 -1.51 13.69
CA TYR A 69 -7.83 -2.41 12.77
C TYR A 69 -7.57 -3.89 13.04
N GLU A 70 -6.62 -4.24 13.92
CA GLU A 70 -6.54 -5.59 14.47
C GLU A 70 -7.76 -5.79 15.37
N ARG A 71 -8.88 -6.22 14.78
CA ARG A 71 -10.00 -6.71 15.58
C ARG A 71 -9.46 -7.85 16.43
N GLU A 72 -9.53 -7.67 17.73
CA GLU A 72 -9.34 -8.72 18.71
C GLU A 72 -10.37 -9.81 18.38
N ASN A 73 -9.93 -10.85 17.66
CA ASN A 73 -10.65 -12.11 17.56
C ASN A 73 -10.69 -12.66 18.99
N ARG A 74 -11.77 -12.32 19.69
CA ARG A 74 -12.12 -12.86 21.00
C ARG A 74 -12.93 -14.14 20.81
#